data_AF-H1G369-F1
#
_entry.id   AF-H1G369-F1
#
_cell.length_a   1.000
_cell.length_b   1.000
_cell.length_c   1.000
_cell.angle_alpha   90.00
_cell.angle_beta   90.00
_cell.angle_gamma   90.00
#
_symmetry.space_group_name_H-M   'P 1'
#
loop_
_entity.id
_entity.type
_entity.pdbx_description
1 polymer ?
#
loop_
_entity_poly.entity_id
_entity_poly.type
_entity_poly.pdbx_seq_one_letter_code
_entity_poly.pdbx_strand_id
1 'polypeptide(L)'
;MTCQDCQVIERRTPGPGRLYLAPFLSHTLKALHKHLQVRGYPVHNGIEGVLEIRLDEGDLLPLSHVLRDHLSEAEMVDCQAVLLPDDQSFSIAHLPRTKSLHALLARAGSDWLMDIIETESLIFHFQPIVHTQRPDQVFAYESLMRGQSPGESALIYPDRLLEQARAAHLLFQLDRVARINAIRQATEHDIRCNIFINFNPTTIYDPAYCLRTTLAEAQRLGADPGRFVFEVVETEAVSDTANLRRIVDFYREAGFRVALDDLGAGYSSLNLLTELRPDFVKFDRAMVNGVDQDPFRQKVLTKLIEMAGELDIATIAEGVETRAEWDWLRGRRVDYVQGYLFARPATPPPAPEVPEDPR
;
A
#
# COMPACT_ATOMS: atom_id res chain seq x y z
N MET A 1 -25.34 3.49 5.10
CA MET A 1 -24.53 4.71 5.24
C MET A 1 -23.44 4.67 4.18
N THR A 2 -23.17 5.77 3.49
CA THR A 2 -22.08 5.90 2.52
C THR A 2 -20.77 6.16 3.25
N CYS A 3 -19.75 5.34 3.03
CA CYS A 3 -18.39 5.64 3.50
C CYS A 3 -17.89 6.90 2.77
N GLN A 4 -17.65 7.99 3.52
CA GLN A 4 -17.23 9.29 2.97
C GLN A 4 -15.88 9.21 2.25
N ASP A 5 -14.96 8.37 2.73
CA ASP A 5 -13.66 8.14 2.10
C ASP A 5 -13.76 7.35 0.79
N CYS A 6 -14.85 6.64 0.59
CA CYS A 6 -14.91 5.60 -0.44
C CYS A 6 -15.42 6.06 -1.81
N GLN A 7 -16.01 7.26 -1.93
CA GLN A 7 -16.69 7.68 -3.17
C GLN A 7 -16.26 9.03 -3.73
N VAL A 8 -15.51 9.85 -2.98
CA VAL A 8 -15.15 11.20 -3.44
C VAL A 8 -13.64 11.40 -3.35
N ILE A 9 -12.98 11.29 -4.50
CA ILE A 9 -11.69 11.94 -4.69
C ILE A 9 -12.02 13.42 -4.89
N GLU A 10 -11.76 14.25 -3.87
CA GLU A 10 -11.87 15.70 -4.02
C GLU A 10 -10.82 16.18 -5.03
N ARG A 11 -11.24 16.24 -6.30
CA ARG A 11 -10.42 16.36 -7.51
C ARG A 11 -9.89 17.76 -7.78
N ARG A 12 -9.60 18.55 -6.76
CA ARG A 12 -9.13 19.90 -7.00
C ARG A 12 -7.90 20.10 -6.18
N THR A 13 -6.75 20.22 -6.85
CA THR A 13 -5.78 21.26 -6.50
C THR A 13 -6.63 22.46 -6.13
N PRO A 14 -6.71 22.78 -4.83
CA PRO A 14 -7.77 23.68 -4.41
C PRO A 14 -7.54 25.00 -5.14
N GLY A 15 -8.61 25.45 -5.82
CA GLY A 15 -8.58 26.64 -6.66
C GLY A 15 -8.28 27.90 -5.84
N PRO A 16 -8.33 29.08 -6.46
CA PRO A 16 -8.10 30.32 -5.72
C PRO A 16 -9.02 30.42 -4.50
N GLY A 17 -8.50 30.94 -3.40
CA GLY A 17 -9.21 30.97 -2.13
C GLY A 17 -8.34 31.43 -0.96
N ARG A 18 -8.79 31.09 0.25
CA ARG A 18 -8.11 31.42 1.51
C ARG A 18 -7.62 30.17 2.23
N LEU A 19 -6.30 30.06 2.35
CA LEU A 19 -5.64 29.04 3.14
C LEU A 19 -5.50 29.52 4.59
N TYR A 20 -6.14 28.81 5.49
CA TYR A 20 -6.04 29.02 6.93
C TYR A 20 -5.03 28.03 7.50
N LEU A 21 -4.01 28.52 8.19
CA LEU A 21 -2.99 27.73 8.87
C LEU A 21 -3.05 27.99 10.37
N ALA A 22 -3.15 26.95 11.17
CA ALA A 22 -3.09 26.99 12.63
C ALA A 22 -1.87 26.18 13.12
N PRO A 23 -0.67 26.78 13.12
CA PRO A 23 0.52 26.14 13.68
C PRO A 23 0.35 25.88 15.17
N PHE A 24 0.77 24.70 15.63
CA PHE A 24 0.69 24.34 17.05
C PHE A 24 1.59 25.24 17.94
N LEU A 25 2.75 25.65 17.41
CA LEU A 25 3.76 26.39 18.18
C LEU A 25 3.72 27.89 17.84
N SER A 26 3.64 28.73 18.88
CA SER A 26 3.53 30.19 18.72
C SER A 26 4.75 30.83 18.07
N HIS A 27 5.94 30.22 18.18
CA HIS A 27 7.15 30.70 17.49
C HIS A 27 7.13 30.37 15.99
N THR A 28 6.62 29.20 15.61
CA THR A 28 6.42 28.77 14.23
C THR A 28 5.45 29.72 13.52
N LEU A 29 4.35 30.12 14.17
CA LEU A 29 3.42 31.12 13.64
C LEU A 29 4.10 32.46 13.33
N LYS A 30 4.90 33.00 14.26
CA LYS A 30 5.61 34.28 14.07
C LYS A 30 6.65 34.19 12.94
N ALA A 31 7.38 33.08 12.88
CA ALA A 31 8.37 32.84 11.84
C ALA A 31 7.72 32.76 10.45
N LEU A 32 6.66 31.96 10.31
CA LEU A 32 5.86 31.83 9.08
C LEU A 32 5.32 33.18 8.61
N HIS A 33 4.65 33.92 9.49
CA HIS A 33 4.07 35.21 9.15
C HIS A 33 5.12 36.16 8.55
N LYS A 34 6.29 36.27 9.18
CA LYS A 34 7.39 37.11 8.68
C LYS A 34 7.90 36.65 7.32
N HIS A 35 8.13 35.35 7.14
CA HIS A 35 8.69 34.83 5.88
C HIS A 35 7.73 34.93 4.71
N LEU A 36 6.44 34.65 4.94
CA LEU A 36 5.39 34.79 3.93
C LEU A 36 5.25 36.24 3.46
N GLN A 37 5.30 37.21 4.38
CA GLN A 37 5.31 38.63 4.03
C GLN A 37 6.54 39.03 3.20
N VAL A 38 7.74 38.55 3.57
CA VAL A 38 8.97 38.82 2.80
C VAL A 38 8.88 38.28 1.36
N ARG A 39 8.17 37.17 1.17
CA ARG A 39 7.93 36.56 -0.15
C ARG A 39 6.74 37.17 -0.91
N GLY A 40 6.06 38.16 -0.33
CA GLY A 40 4.97 38.90 -0.98
C GLY A 40 3.59 38.24 -0.87
N TYR A 41 3.43 37.20 -0.05
CA TYR A 41 2.10 36.60 0.17
C TYR A 41 1.24 37.52 1.06
N PRO A 42 -0.02 37.80 0.67
CA PRO A 42 -0.95 38.58 1.49
C PRO A 42 -1.40 37.76 2.71
N VAL A 43 -0.77 38.01 3.87
CA VAL A 43 -1.10 37.34 5.13
C VAL A 43 -1.97 38.23 6.01
N HIS A 44 -3.12 37.70 6.43
CA HIS A 44 -4.05 38.31 7.36
C HIS A 44 -4.09 37.52 8.68
N ASN A 45 -4.23 38.21 9.80
CA ASN A 45 -4.37 37.61 11.13
C ASN A 45 -5.75 37.97 11.70
N GLY A 46 -6.81 37.50 11.04
CA GLY A 46 -8.19 37.76 11.47
C GLY A 46 -8.63 36.95 12.70
N ILE A 47 -7.95 35.84 12.97
CA ILE A 47 -8.23 34.91 14.06
C ILE A 47 -6.94 34.68 14.85
N GLU A 48 -7.02 34.76 16.18
CA GLU A 48 -5.85 34.52 17.04
C GLU A 48 -5.32 33.10 16.84
N GLY A 49 -4.00 32.97 16.63
CA GLY A 49 -3.35 31.68 16.40
C GLY A 49 -3.51 31.11 14.99
N VAL A 50 -4.16 31.83 14.07
CA VAL A 50 -4.37 31.37 12.68
C VAL A 50 -3.83 32.39 11.69
N LEU A 51 -3.05 31.92 10.72
CA LEU A 51 -2.62 32.70 9.56
C LEU A 51 -3.60 32.47 8.41
N GLU A 52 -4.13 33.53 7.84
CA GLU A 52 -4.93 33.50 6.62
C GLU A 52 -4.08 33.98 5.45
N ILE A 53 -3.96 33.16 4.41
CA ILE A 53 -3.18 33.44 3.21
C ILE A 53 -4.14 33.39 2.03
N ARG A 54 -4.26 34.48 1.28
CA ARG A 54 -4.99 34.45 0.01
C ARG A 54 -4.11 33.80 -1.06
N LEU A 55 -4.68 32.84 -1.78
CA LEU A 55 -4.05 32.11 -2.87
C LEU A 55 -4.81 32.39 -4.17
N ASP A 56 -4.08 32.75 -5.22
CA ASP A 56 -4.57 32.76 -6.58
C ASP A 56 -4.36 31.39 -7.25
N GLU A 57 -4.86 31.24 -8.47
CA GLU A 57 -4.73 29.99 -9.23
C GLU A 57 -3.24 29.67 -9.48
N GLY A 58 -2.81 28.48 -9.06
CA GLY A 58 -1.42 28.03 -9.20
C GLY A 58 -0.48 28.42 -8.04
N ASP A 59 -0.91 29.23 -7.06
CA ASP A 59 -0.05 29.69 -5.96
C ASP A 59 0.32 28.60 -4.95
N LEU A 60 -0.50 27.56 -4.83
CA LEU A 60 -0.34 26.55 -3.79
C LEU A 60 0.96 25.75 -3.95
N LEU A 61 1.36 25.44 -5.18
CA LEU A 61 2.57 24.67 -5.42
C LEU A 61 3.83 25.49 -5.06
N PRO A 62 4.04 26.72 -5.56
CA PRO A 62 5.12 27.61 -5.08
C PRO A 62 5.10 27.83 -3.57
N LEU A 63 3.93 28.02 -2.97
CA LEU A 63 3.80 28.18 -1.52
C LEU A 63 4.23 26.91 -0.78
N SER A 64 3.92 25.73 -1.31
CA SER A 64 4.33 24.45 -0.71
C SER A 64 5.85 24.35 -0.56
N HIS A 65 6.62 24.83 -1.56
CA HIS A 65 8.08 24.87 -1.48
C HIS A 65 8.55 25.82 -0.38
N VAL A 66 7.97 27.03 -0.31
CA VAL A 66 8.31 28.00 0.73
C VAL A 66 8.02 27.43 2.13
N LEU A 67 6.88 26.75 2.31
CA LEU A 67 6.52 26.16 3.60
C LEU A 67 7.46 25.01 3.99
N ARG A 68 7.83 24.14 3.05
CA ARG A 68 8.77 23.03 3.28
C ARG A 68 10.20 23.48 3.58
N ASP A 69 10.62 24.63 3.07
CA ASP A 69 11.93 25.21 3.38
C ASP A 69 12.04 25.72 4.82
N HIS A 70 10.91 25.99 5.49
CA HIS A 70 10.87 26.68 6.79
C HIS A 70 10.24 25.85 7.92
N LEU A 71 9.51 24.79 7.58
CA LEU A 71 8.86 23.90 8.54
C LEU A 71 9.45 22.51 8.45
N SER A 72 9.76 21.93 9.60
CA SER A 72 10.01 20.50 9.69
C SER A 72 8.75 19.70 9.35
N GLU A 73 8.92 18.43 9.00
CA GLU A 73 7.80 17.54 8.74
C GLU A 73 6.86 17.41 9.95
N ALA A 74 7.43 17.29 11.17
CA ALA A 74 6.67 17.25 12.41
C ALA A 74 5.80 18.51 12.59
N GLU A 75 6.36 19.71 12.33
CA GLU A 75 5.59 20.95 12.39
C GLU A 75 4.48 21.02 11.34
N MET A 76 4.70 20.48 10.14
CA MET A 76 3.66 20.42 9.10
C MET A 76 2.56 19.40 9.44
N VAL A 77 2.88 18.32 10.15
CA VAL A 77 1.91 17.33 10.63
C VAL A 77 1.04 17.94 11.74
N ASP A 78 1.63 18.70 12.66
CA ASP A 78 0.93 19.33 13.78
C ASP A 78 0.19 20.61 13.40
N CYS A 79 0.55 21.25 12.27
CA CYS A 79 -0.12 22.43 11.76
C CYS A 79 -1.44 22.05 11.09
N GLN A 80 -2.58 22.50 11.65
CA GLN A 80 -3.88 22.31 11.00
C GLN A 80 -4.05 23.30 9.85
N ALA A 81 -4.59 22.83 8.74
CA ALA A 81 -4.79 23.61 7.53
C ALA A 81 -6.16 23.33 6.91
N VAL A 82 -6.77 24.37 6.35
CA VAL A 82 -7.96 24.25 5.50
C VAL A 82 -7.92 25.33 4.43
N LEU A 83 -8.30 24.97 3.22
CA LEU A 83 -8.44 25.90 2.11
C LEU A 83 -9.92 26.05 1.78
N LEU A 84 -10.41 27.28 1.90
CA LEU A 84 -11.80 27.64 1.66
C LEU A 84 -11.91 28.54 0.44
N PRO A 85 -13.02 28.47 -0.31
CA PRO A 85 -13.27 29.43 -1.39
C PRO A 85 -13.36 30.88 -0.87
N ASP A 86 -13.12 31.85 -1.75
CA ASP A 86 -13.10 33.29 -1.41
C ASP A 86 -14.42 33.84 -0.83
N ASP A 87 -15.53 33.13 -1.02
CA ASP A 87 -16.84 33.49 -0.47
C ASP A 87 -17.10 32.95 0.95
N GLN A 88 -16.19 32.16 1.52
CA GLN A 88 -16.34 31.51 2.83
C GLN A 88 -15.26 31.95 3.82
N SER A 89 -15.69 32.44 4.98
CA SER A 89 -14.79 32.68 6.11
C SER A 89 -14.70 31.44 7.00
N PHE A 90 -13.53 31.21 7.58
CA PHE A 90 -13.36 30.11 8.53
C PHE A 90 -14.32 30.23 9.71
N SER A 91 -14.83 29.07 10.16
CA SER A 91 -15.76 28.96 11.28
C SER A 91 -15.70 27.56 11.86
N ILE A 92 -16.32 27.34 13.01
CA ILE A 92 -16.37 26.03 13.70
C ILE A 92 -16.94 24.93 12.78
N ALA A 93 -17.82 25.27 11.85
CA ALA A 93 -18.39 24.33 10.88
C ALA A 93 -17.34 23.68 9.95
N HIS A 94 -16.16 24.30 9.82
CA HIS A 94 -15.08 23.83 8.95
C HIS A 94 -14.06 22.95 9.68
N LEU A 95 -14.12 22.82 11.01
CA LEU A 95 -13.21 21.96 11.77
C LEU A 95 -13.17 20.51 11.28
N PRO A 96 -14.29 19.87 10.91
CA PRO A 96 -14.24 18.50 10.38
C PRO A 96 -13.50 18.37 9.04
N ARG A 97 -13.22 19.48 8.35
CA ARG A 97 -12.52 19.53 7.05
C ARG A 97 -11.05 19.92 7.18
N THR A 98 -10.59 20.29 8.38
CA THR A 98 -9.17 20.61 8.57
C THR A 98 -8.36 19.33 8.43
N LYS A 99 -7.20 19.45 7.78
CA LYS A 99 -6.21 18.38 7.65
C LYS A 99 -4.88 18.90 8.16
N SER A 100 -3.88 18.04 8.32
CA SER A 100 -2.52 18.55 8.52
C SER A 100 -2.08 19.33 7.28
N LEU A 101 -1.26 20.36 7.48
CA LEU A 101 -0.64 21.11 6.40
C LEU A 101 0.16 20.15 5.50
N HIS A 102 0.87 19.19 6.10
CA HIS A 102 1.57 18.14 5.37
C HIS A 102 0.64 17.45 4.36
N ALA A 103 -0.54 17.01 4.81
CA ALA A 103 -1.48 16.30 3.96
C ALA A 103 -2.10 17.16 2.86
N LEU A 104 -2.40 18.43 3.17
CA LEU A 104 -2.91 19.38 2.19
C LEU A 104 -1.88 19.62 1.08
N LEU A 105 -0.62 19.84 1.44
CA LEU A 105 0.46 20.07 0.47
C LEU A 105 0.78 18.79 -0.33
N ALA A 106 0.75 17.62 0.31
CA ALA A 106 0.92 16.35 -0.38
C ALA A 106 -0.18 16.14 -1.43
N ARG A 107 -1.45 16.41 -1.07
CA ARG A 107 -2.59 16.34 -1.99
C ARG A 107 -2.42 17.24 -3.21
N ALA A 108 -1.91 18.46 -3.03
CA ALA A 108 -1.67 19.41 -4.11
C ALA A 108 -0.61 18.94 -5.12
N GLY A 109 0.31 18.07 -4.72
CA GLY A 109 1.34 17.49 -5.59
C GLY A 109 1.00 16.08 -6.12
N SER A 110 -0.23 15.61 -5.90
CA SER A 110 -0.66 14.24 -6.22
C SER A 110 -1.46 14.11 -7.52
N ASP A 111 -1.48 15.12 -8.40
CA ASP A 111 -2.33 15.10 -9.61
C ASP A 111 -2.10 13.83 -10.44
N TRP A 112 -0.84 13.47 -10.67
CA TRP A 112 -0.45 12.24 -11.37
C TRP A 112 -1.00 10.95 -10.72
N LEU A 113 -1.05 10.90 -9.39
CA LEU A 113 -1.58 9.75 -8.65
C LEU A 113 -3.12 9.72 -8.72
N MET A 114 -3.75 10.89 -8.62
CA MET A 114 -5.20 11.01 -8.77
C MET A 114 -5.64 10.58 -10.16
N ASP A 115 -4.92 10.99 -11.21
CA ASP A 115 -5.16 10.56 -12.58
C ASP A 115 -5.07 9.04 -12.70
N ILE A 116 -4.05 8.39 -12.12
CA ILE A 116 -3.90 6.94 -12.11
C ILE A 116 -5.09 6.25 -11.43
N ILE A 117 -5.53 6.76 -10.27
CA ILE A 117 -6.63 6.19 -9.50
C ILE A 117 -7.96 6.32 -10.28
N GLU A 118 -8.22 7.48 -10.87
CA GLU A 118 -9.50 7.78 -11.53
C GLU A 118 -9.64 7.13 -12.90
N THR A 119 -8.53 7.03 -13.64
CA THR A 119 -8.48 6.31 -14.91
C THR A 119 -8.30 4.80 -14.72
N GLU A 120 -8.16 4.34 -13.47
CA GLU A 120 -7.83 2.95 -13.13
C GLU A 120 -6.65 2.42 -13.96
N SER A 121 -5.57 3.21 -14.10
CA SER A 121 -4.45 2.91 -15.02
C SER A 121 -3.26 2.20 -14.39
N LEU A 122 -3.40 1.63 -13.19
CA LEU A 122 -2.34 0.79 -12.59
C LEU A 122 -2.05 -0.41 -13.48
N ILE A 123 -0.78 -0.73 -13.67
CA ILE A 123 -0.29 -1.91 -14.39
C ILE A 123 0.23 -2.91 -13.36
N PHE A 124 0.09 -4.20 -13.63
CA PHE A 124 0.63 -5.26 -12.79
C PHE A 124 1.71 -6.05 -13.50
N HIS A 125 2.85 -6.17 -12.83
CA HIS A 125 3.82 -7.20 -13.14
C HIS A 125 3.47 -8.44 -12.32
N PHE A 126 3.67 -9.61 -12.90
CA PHE A 126 3.42 -10.88 -12.24
C PHE A 126 4.74 -11.59 -11.99
N GLN A 127 4.95 -12.09 -10.78
CA GLN A 127 6.10 -12.93 -10.45
C GLN A 127 5.63 -14.33 -10.06
N PRO A 128 6.16 -15.39 -10.68
CA PRO A 128 5.72 -16.75 -10.40
C PRO A 128 6.17 -17.20 -9.01
N ILE A 129 5.24 -17.86 -8.32
CA ILE A 129 5.45 -18.67 -7.13
C ILE A 129 5.35 -20.11 -7.58
N VAL A 130 6.41 -20.89 -7.40
CA VAL A 130 6.54 -22.24 -7.97
C VAL A 130 6.62 -23.31 -6.89
N HIS A 131 6.26 -24.55 -7.22
CA HIS A 131 6.44 -25.67 -6.31
C HIS A 131 7.93 -25.90 -6.04
N THR A 132 8.34 -25.95 -4.77
CA THR A 132 9.76 -26.08 -4.38
C THR A 132 10.41 -27.35 -4.95
N GLN A 133 9.65 -28.44 -5.07
CA GLN A 133 10.13 -29.72 -5.60
C GLN A 133 10.09 -29.79 -7.14
N ARG A 134 9.24 -28.97 -7.77
CA ARG A 134 8.98 -28.96 -9.22
C ARG A 134 8.82 -27.51 -9.69
N PRO A 135 9.92 -26.76 -9.83
CA PRO A 135 9.87 -25.33 -10.14
C PRO A 135 9.32 -25.04 -11.55
N ASP A 136 9.22 -26.04 -12.42
CA ASP A 136 8.49 -25.97 -13.69
C ASP A 136 6.96 -25.83 -13.50
N GLN A 137 6.45 -26.13 -12.31
CA GLN A 137 5.04 -26.03 -11.97
C GLN A 137 4.76 -24.74 -11.21
N VAL A 138 4.16 -23.79 -11.93
CA VAL A 138 3.66 -22.55 -11.34
C VAL A 138 2.47 -22.86 -10.46
N PHE A 139 2.60 -22.55 -9.17
CA PHE A 139 1.51 -22.63 -8.20
C PHE A 139 0.64 -21.36 -8.22
N ALA A 140 1.29 -20.20 -8.31
CA ALA A 140 0.63 -18.91 -8.28
C ALA A 140 1.47 -17.84 -8.99
N TYR A 141 0.90 -16.65 -9.13
CA TYR A 141 1.64 -15.42 -9.38
C TYR A 141 1.34 -14.40 -8.28
N GLU A 142 2.37 -13.71 -7.81
CA GLU A 142 2.18 -12.46 -7.06
C GLU A 142 1.95 -11.30 -8.02
N SER A 143 0.92 -10.50 -7.74
CA SER A 143 0.57 -9.32 -8.53
C SER A 143 1.20 -8.07 -7.92
N LEU A 144 2.17 -7.50 -8.62
CA LEU A 144 3.01 -6.41 -8.16
C LEU A 144 2.67 -5.12 -8.92
N MET A 145 2.03 -4.19 -8.22
CA MET A 145 1.52 -2.94 -8.81
C MET A 145 2.66 -2.07 -9.37
N ARG A 146 2.40 -1.38 -10.48
CA ARG A 146 3.23 -0.34 -11.07
C ARG A 146 2.30 0.80 -11.51
N GLY A 147 2.73 2.02 -11.26
CA GLY A 147 2.05 3.22 -11.74
C GLY A 147 2.61 3.60 -13.11
N GLN A 148 1.76 4.13 -13.97
CA GLN A 148 2.19 4.79 -15.20
C GLN A 148 1.38 6.07 -15.35
N SER A 149 2.06 7.21 -15.27
CA SER A 149 1.41 8.51 -15.51
C SER A 149 1.00 8.62 -16.98
N PRO A 150 -0.18 9.19 -17.28
CA PRO A 150 -0.59 9.43 -18.65
C PRO A 150 0.46 10.20 -19.45
N GLY A 151 0.90 9.66 -20.58
CA GLY A 151 1.90 10.28 -21.45
C GLY A 151 3.36 10.04 -21.07
N GLU A 152 3.64 9.35 -19.96
CA GLU A 152 5.00 8.96 -19.56
C GLU A 152 5.25 7.45 -19.77
N SER A 153 6.44 7.11 -20.24
CA SER A 153 6.85 5.70 -20.41
C SER A 153 7.47 5.11 -19.15
N ALA A 154 7.91 5.95 -18.20
CA ALA A 154 8.57 5.50 -16.98
C ALA A 154 7.57 4.88 -16.00
N LEU A 155 7.93 3.72 -15.44
CA LEU A 155 7.16 3.09 -14.39
C LEU A 155 7.41 3.75 -13.03
N ILE A 156 6.34 3.92 -12.27
CA ILE A 156 6.36 4.35 -10.89
C ILE A 156 6.24 3.11 -10.00
N TYR A 157 7.23 2.90 -9.14
CA TYR A 157 7.27 1.73 -8.26
C TYR A 157 6.34 1.89 -7.04
N PRO A 158 5.89 0.77 -6.43
CA PRO A 158 4.99 0.76 -5.28
C PRO A 158 5.35 1.73 -4.16
N ASP A 159 6.63 1.81 -3.77
CA ASP A 159 7.07 2.65 -2.65
C ASP A 159 6.65 4.12 -2.84
N ARG A 160 6.87 4.67 -4.04
CA ARG A 160 6.50 6.06 -4.37
C ARG A 160 4.99 6.25 -4.43
N LEU A 161 4.25 5.24 -4.94
CA LEU A 161 2.78 5.28 -4.97
C LEU A 161 2.20 5.29 -3.55
N LEU A 162 2.68 4.39 -2.69
CA LEU A 162 2.21 4.22 -1.32
C LEU A 162 2.60 5.40 -0.44
N GLU A 163 3.83 5.91 -0.56
CA GLU A 163 4.31 7.10 0.16
C GLU A 163 3.44 8.31 -0.19
N GLN A 164 3.26 8.59 -1.49
CA GLN A 164 2.42 9.71 -1.93
C GLN A 164 0.97 9.51 -1.52
N ALA A 165 0.42 8.30 -1.62
CA ALA A 165 -0.94 8.00 -1.22
C ALA A 165 -1.16 8.16 0.29
N ARG A 166 -0.18 7.78 1.12
CA ARG A 166 -0.23 7.96 2.57
C ARG A 166 -0.20 9.44 2.94
N ALA A 167 0.77 10.18 2.38
CA ALA A 167 0.90 11.62 2.61
C ALA A 167 -0.34 12.38 2.16
N ALA A 168 -0.93 12.00 1.02
CA ALA A 168 -2.10 12.66 0.46
C ALA A 168 -3.44 12.13 0.98
N HIS A 169 -3.49 11.16 1.91
CA HIS A 169 -4.72 10.45 2.30
C HIS A 169 -5.52 9.90 1.10
N LEU A 170 -4.83 9.20 0.20
CA LEU A 170 -5.38 8.47 -0.96
C LEU A 170 -5.20 6.95 -0.86
N LEU A 171 -4.69 6.45 0.27
CA LEU A 171 -4.30 5.05 0.41
C LEU A 171 -5.47 4.08 0.19
N PHE A 172 -6.65 4.41 0.70
CA PHE A 172 -7.86 3.62 0.45
C PHE A 172 -8.22 3.53 -1.04
N GLN A 173 -8.19 4.67 -1.74
CA GLN A 173 -8.57 4.75 -3.14
C GLN A 173 -7.56 4.02 -4.02
N LEU A 174 -6.27 4.17 -3.72
CA LEU A 174 -5.19 3.42 -4.39
C LEU A 174 -5.35 1.92 -4.17
N ASP A 175 -5.52 1.47 -2.93
CA ASP A 175 -5.68 0.06 -2.56
C ASP A 175 -6.92 -0.57 -3.21
N ARG A 176 -8.04 0.16 -3.27
CA ARG A 176 -9.24 -0.28 -4.01
C ARG A 176 -8.96 -0.48 -5.49
N VAL A 177 -8.33 0.48 -6.16
CA VAL A 177 -8.02 0.38 -7.60
C VAL A 177 -7.01 -0.74 -7.85
N ALA A 178 -6.02 -0.90 -6.98
CA ALA A 178 -5.05 -1.98 -7.06
C ALA A 178 -5.72 -3.35 -7.04
N ARG A 179 -6.61 -3.63 -6.08
CA ARG A 179 -7.34 -4.92 -6.02
C ARG A 179 -8.18 -5.19 -7.27
N ILE A 180 -8.88 -4.18 -7.77
CA ILE A 180 -9.74 -4.31 -8.96
C ILE A 180 -8.88 -4.61 -10.19
N ASN A 181 -7.81 -3.83 -10.41
CA ASN A 181 -6.94 -4.00 -11.56
C ASN A 181 -6.13 -5.31 -11.51
N ALA A 182 -5.72 -5.77 -10.34
CA ALA A 182 -5.05 -7.07 -10.19
C ALA A 182 -5.93 -8.22 -10.70
N ILE A 183 -7.21 -8.25 -10.29
CA ILE A 183 -8.18 -9.26 -10.75
C ILE A 183 -8.42 -9.13 -12.26
N ARG A 184 -8.61 -7.90 -12.75
CA ARG A 184 -8.86 -7.61 -14.16
C ARG A 184 -7.71 -8.07 -15.05
N GLN A 185 -6.48 -7.63 -14.74
CA GLN A 185 -5.30 -7.95 -15.54
C GLN A 185 -4.91 -9.43 -15.44
N ALA A 186 -5.07 -10.07 -14.28
CA ALA A 186 -4.88 -11.51 -14.16
C ALA A 186 -5.83 -12.29 -15.09
N THR A 187 -7.07 -11.82 -15.21
CA THR A 187 -8.06 -12.41 -16.13
C THR A 187 -7.73 -12.12 -17.59
N GLU A 188 -7.32 -10.89 -17.92
CA GLU A 188 -6.90 -10.48 -19.28
C GLU A 188 -5.69 -11.27 -19.79
N HIS A 189 -4.76 -11.63 -18.89
CA HIS A 189 -3.61 -12.46 -19.20
C HIS A 189 -3.91 -13.98 -19.18
N ASP A 190 -5.17 -14.40 -19.01
CA ASP A 190 -5.60 -15.82 -18.87
C ASP A 190 -4.78 -16.60 -17.83
N ILE A 191 -4.41 -15.95 -16.72
CA ILE A 191 -3.76 -16.66 -15.62
C ILE A 191 -4.82 -17.58 -15.00
N ARG A 192 -4.51 -18.88 -14.87
CA ARG A 192 -5.42 -19.92 -14.35
C ARG A 192 -5.05 -20.51 -12.99
N CYS A 193 -3.88 -20.17 -12.47
CA CYS A 193 -3.42 -20.57 -11.14
C CYS A 193 -3.80 -19.52 -10.07
N ASN A 194 -3.24 -19.60 -8.87
CA ASN A 194 -3.58 -18.64 -7.81
C ASN A 194 -2.94 -17.26 -8.10
N ILE A 195 -3.56 -16.20 -7.59
CA ILE A 195 -3.04 -14.83 -7.67
C ILE A 195 -2.94 -14.26 -6.26
N PHE A 196 -1.74 -13.88 -5.87
CA PHE A 196 -1.49 -13.18 -4.61
C PHE A 196 -1.64 -11.67 -4.83
N ILE A 197 -2.46 -11.03 -3.99
CA ILE A 197 -2.80 -9.62 -4.06
C ILE A 197 -2.50 -8.97 -2.71
N ASN A 198 -1.56 -8.04 -2.71
CA ASN A 198 -1.29 -7.16 -1.59
C ASN A 198 -2.52 -6.30 -1.28
N PHE A 199 -2.90 -6.18 -0.01
CA PHE A 199 -3.90 -5.19 0.41
C PHE A 199 -3.53 -4.54 1.74
N ASN A 200 -3.98 -3.29 1.92
CA ASN A 200 -3.71 -2.55 3.14
C ASN A 200 -4.91 -2.62 4.10
N PRO A 201 -4.82 -3.36 5.22
CA PRO A 201 -5.94 -3.53 6.15
C PRO A 201 -6.34 -2.23 6.86
N THR A 202 -5.41 -1.27 7.03
CA THR A 202 -5.69 0.01 7.69
C THR A 202 -6.69 0.87 6.92
N THR A 203 -6.91 0.57 5.64
CA THR A 203 -7.86 1.30 4.81
C THR A 203 -9.28 0.73 4.88
N ILE A 204 -9.47 -0.46 5.45
CA ILE A 204 -10.74 -1.16 5.44
C ILE A 204 -11.49 -0.96 6.76
N TYR A 205 -12.40 0.01 6.78
CA TYR A 205 -13.23 0.33 7.95
C TYR A 205 -14.50 -0.53 8.04
N ASP A 206 -15.14 -0.77 6.90
CA ASP A 206 -16.31 -1.63 6.78
C ASP A 206 -16.03 -2.64 5.66
N PRO A 207 -15.67 -3.89 6.00
CA PRO A 207 -15.37 -4.92 5.01
C PRO A 207 -16.49 -5.11 3.99
N ALA A 208 -17.74 -5.12 4.45
CA ALA A 208 -18.91 -5.34 3.58
C ALA A 208 -19.10 -4.23 2.56
N TYR A 209 -18.65 -3.01 2.87
CA TYR A 209 -18.71 -1.90 1.95
C TYR A 209 -17.44 -1.79 1.08
N CYS A 210 -16.26 -1.83 1.71
CA CYS A 210 -14.96 -1.55 1.09
C CYS A 210 -14.50 -2.67 0.14
N LEU A 211 -14.93 -3.92 0.38
CA LEU A 211 -14.51 -5.08 -0.42
C LEU A 211 -15.56 -5.51 -1.45
N ARG A 212 -16.78 -4.96 -1.37
CA ARG A 212 -17.86 -5.23 -2.32
C ARG A 212 -17.45 -5.00 -3.77
N THR A 213 -16.67 -3.95 -4.06
CA THR A 213 -16.25 -3.68 -5.43
C THR A 213 -15.26 -4.71 -5.95
N THR A 214 -14.40 -5.23 -5.09
CA THR A 214 -13.45 -6.31 -5.42
C THR A 214 -14.20 -7.60 -5.75
N LEU A 215 -15.18 -7.98 -4.91
CA LEU A 215 -16.02 -9.15 -5.15
C LEU A 215 -16.87 -9.00 -6.42
N ALA A 216 -17.47 -7.83 -6.63
CA ALA A 216 -18.28 -7.55 -7.80
C ALA A 216 -17.47 -7.64 -9.10
N GLU A 217 -16.20 -7.20 -9.09
CA GLU A 217 -15.32 -7.31 -10.25
C GLU A 217 -14.96 -8.77 -10.57
N ALA A 218 -14.61 -9.58 -9.56
CA ALA A 218 -14.36 -11.01 -9.75
C ALA A 218 -15.58 -11.72 -10.34
N GLN A 219 -16.78 -11.45 -9.81
CA GLN A 219 -18.04 -12.00 -10.32
C GLN A 219 -18.34 -11.54 -11.75
N ARG A 220 -18.16 -10.25 -12.06
CA ARG A 220 -18.38 -9.68 -13.39
C ARG A 220 -17.51 -10.35 -14.45
N LEU A 221 -16.28 -10.70 -14.08
CA LEU A 221 -15.31 -11.37 -14.96
C LEU A 221 -15.46 -12.89 -14.98
N GLY A 222 -16.34 -13.48 -14.16
CA GLY A 222 -16.48 -14.92 -14.02
C GLY A 222 -15.25 -15.59 -13.41
N ALA A 223 -14.42 -14.84 -12.69
CA ALA A 223 -13.23 -15.35 -12.03
C ALA A 223 -13.62 -16.04 -10.71
N ASP A 224 -13.05 -17.21 -10.46
CA ASP A 224 -13.24 -17.96 -9.20
C ASP A 224 -12.57 -17.21 -8.03
N PRO A 225 -13.33 -16.73 -7.02
CA PRO A 225 -12.77 -16.07 -5.84
C PRO A 225 -11.72 -16.93 -5.12
N GLY A 226 -11.87 -18.27 -5.15
CA GLY A 226 -10.95 -19.22 -4.52
C GLY A 226 -9.51 -19.09 -5.00
N ARG A 227 -9.29 -18.49 -6.17
CA ARG A 227 -7.96 -18.33 -6.76
C ARG A 227 -7.24 -17.07 -6.31
N PHE A 228 -7.92 -16.09 -5.71
CA PHE A 228 -7.27 -14.88 -5.22
C PHE A 228 -6.93 -15.02 -3.74
N VAL A 229 -5.67 -14.74 -3.42
CA VAL A 229 -5.09 -14.81 -2.08
C VAL A 229 -4.71 -13.40 -1.65
N PHE A 230 -5.31 -12.90 -0.59
CA PHE A 230 -5.04 -11.56 -0.08
C PHE A 230 -3.93 -11.59 0.98
N GLU A 231 -2.88 -10.81 0.78
CA GLU A 231 -1.71 -10.75 1.65
C GLU A 231 -1.89 -9.67 2.72
N VAL A 232 -1.70 -10.08 3.98
CA VAL A 232 -1.69 -9.19 5.14
C VAL A 232 -0.24 -9.00 5.60
N VAL A 233 0.28 -7.78 5.52
CA VAL A 233 1.61 -7.44 6.03
C VAL A 233 1.56 -7.19 7.54
N GLU A 234 2.48 -7.78 8.31
CA GLU A 234 2.53 -7.65 9.77
C GLU A 234 2.53 -6.18 10.23
N THR A 235 3.37 -5.34 9.61
CA THR A 235 3.60 -3.95 10.05
C THR A 235 2.36 -3.07 9.95
N GLU A 236 1.41 -3.42 9.08
CA GLU A 236 0.17 -2.68 8.86
C GLU A 236 -1.00 -3.23 9.69
N ALA A 237 -0.86 -4.43 10.28
CA ALA A 237 -1.90 -5.17 10.98
C ALA A 237 -2.07 -4.82 12.48
N VAL A 238 -1.19 -4.01 13.06
CA VAL A 238 -0.91 -4.02 14.51
C VAL A 238 -1.90 -3.24 15.38
N SER A 239 -2.73 -2.34 14.83
CA SER A 239 -3.53 -1.42 15.68
C SER A 239 -4.94 -1.92 16.07
N ASP A 240 -5.60 -2.76 15.26
CA ASP A 240 -6.93 -3.31 15.55
C ASP A 240 -7.08 -4.74 14.98
N THR A 241 -6.64 -5.73 15.74
CA THR A 241 -6.73 -7.16 15.37
C THR A 241 -8.17 -7.63 15.21
N ALA A 242 -9.13 -7.02 15.92
CA ALA A 242 -10.55 -7.38 15.80
C ALA A 242 -11.14 -6.91 14.46
N ASN A 243 -10.74 -5.73 13.98
CA ASN A 243 -11.10 -5.27 12.64
C ASN A 243 -10.43 -6.14 11.57
N LEU A 244 -9.15 -6.45 11.73
CA LEU A 244 -8.44 -7.33 10.80
C LEU A 244 -9.09 -8.70 10.68
N ARG A 245 -9.51 -9.30 11.79
CA ARG A 245 -10.26 -10.54 11.79
C ARG A 245 -11.59 -10.42 11.02
N ARG A 246 -12.35 -9.33 11.23
CA ARG A 246 -13.59 -9.06 10.47
C ARG A 246 -13.33 -8.95 8.96
N ILE A 247 -12.21 -8.36 8.56
CA ILE A 247 -11.79 -8.26 7.15
C ILE A 247 -11.51 -9.66 6.58
N VAL A 248 -10.70 -10.45 7.28
CA VAL A 248 -10.33 -11.81 6.87
C VAL A 248 -11.55 -12.74 6.79
N ASP A 249 -12.43 -12.69 7.79
CA ASP A 249 -13.66 -13.48 7.82
C ASP A 249 -14.57 -13.12 6.63
N PHE A 250 -14.72 -11.82 6.32
CA PHE A 250 -15.47 -11.37 5.15
C PHE A 250 -14.88 -11.91 3.83
N TYR A 251 -13.56 -11.88 3.67
CA TYR A 251 -12.91 -12.43 2.48
C TYR A 251 -13.15 -13.94 2.33
N ARG A 252 -13.05 -14.70 3.43
CA ARG A 252 -13.31 -16.14 3.44
C ARG A 252 -14.76 -16.48 3.10
N GLU A 253 -15.71 -15.76 3.67
CA GLU A 253 -17.14 -15.92 3.36
C GLU A 253 -17.42 -15.65 1.87
N ALA A 254 -16.66 -14.74 1.26
CA ALA A 254 -16.71 -14.45 -0.18
C ALA A 254 -15.94 -15.45 -1.05
N GLY A 255 -15.27 -16.44 -0.45
CA GLY A 255 -14.53 -17.51 -1.12
C GLY A 255 -13.06 -17.20 -1.38
N PHE A 256 -12.54 -16.05 -0.95
CA PHE A 256 -11.12 -15.72 -1.08
C PHE A 256 -10.26 -16.43 -0.03
N ARG A 257 -8.96 -16.53 -0.30
CA ARG A 257 -7.95 -17.03 0.64
C ARG A 257 -7.09 -15.89 1.19
N VAL A 258 -6.37 -16.16 2.27
CA VAL A 258 -5.54 -15.16 2.96
C VAL A 258 -4.14 -15.71 3.22
N ALA A 259 -3.14 -14.86 3.00
CA ALA A 259 -1.76 -15.10 3.34
C ALA A 259 -1.30 -14.11 4.41
N LEU A 260 -0.44 -14.57 5.33
CA LEU A 260 0.30 -13.69 6.23
C LEU A 260 1.70 -13.47 5.65
N ASP A 261 2.01 -12.22 5.35
CA ASP A 261 3.27 -11.80 4.74
C ASP A 261 4.32 -11.40 5.80
N ASP A 262 5.59 -11.54 5.44
CA ASP A 262 6.76 -11.22 6.28
C ASP A 262 6.79 -11.89 7.67
N LEU A 263 6.41 -13.18 7.77
CA LEU A 263 6.40 -13.87 9.06
C LEU A 263 7.81 -13.96 9.65
N GLY A 264 8.03 -13.31 10.80
CA GLY A 264 9.30 -13.30 11.54
C GLY A 264 10.05 -11.97 11.50
N ALA A 265 9.57 -10.96 10.76
CA ALA A 265 10.15 -9.63 10.72
C ALA A 265 9.83 -8.76 11.95
N GLY A 266 8.75 -9.07 12.70
CA GLY A 266 8.29 -8.29 13.84
C GLY A 266 7.89 -9.09 15.09
N TYR A 267 7.52 -8.36 16.15
CA TYR A 267 7.20 -8.90 17.47
C TYR A 267 5.80 -9.54 17.57
N SER A 268 4.91 -9.34 16.58
CA SER A 268 3.49 -9.71 16.64
C SER A 268 3.08 -10.81 15.64
N SER A 269 3.98 -11.23 14.76
CA SER A 269 3.82 -12.29 13.76
C SER A 269 3.05 -13.53 14.26
N LEU A 270 3.43 -14.10 15.41
CA LEU A 270 2.78 -15.31 15.94
C LEU A 270 1.36 -15.05 16.46
N ASN A 271 1.11 -13.88 17.03
CA ASN A 271 -0.24 -13.50 17.47
C ASN A 271 -1.16 -13.40 16.25
N LEU A 272 -0.71 -12.73 15.18
CA LEU A 272 -1.46 -12.64 13.92
C LEU A 272 -1.72 -14.02 13.31
N LEU A 273 -0.72 -14.91 13.33
CA LEU A 273 -0.89 -16.27 12.85
C LEU A 273 -2.05 -16.99 13.58
N THR A 274 -2.10 -16.89 14.91
CA THR A 274 -3.13 -17.55 15.73
C THR A 274 -4.53 -16.93 15.57
N GLU A 275 -4.61 -15.61 15.40
CA GLU A 275 -5.87 -14.88 15.23
C GLU A 275 -6.45 -15.03 13.83
N LEU A 276 -5.59 -14.92 12.79
CA LEU A 276 -6.02 -14.92 11.39
C LEU A 276 -6.13 -16.32 10.81
N ARG A 277 -5.33 -17.28 11.28
CA ARG A 277 -5.26 -18.67 10.78
C ARG A 277 -5.16 -18.73 9.25
N PRO A 278 -4.16 -18.08 8.64
CA PRO A 278 -4.09 -17.89 7.19
C PRO A 278 -3.94 -19.23 6.44
N ASP A 279 -4.25 -19.23 5.15
CA ASP A 279 -4.02 -20.37 4.26
C ASP A 279 -2.53 -20.52 3.91
N PHE A 280 -1.80 -19.40 3.92
CA PHE A 280 -0.38 -19.33 3.60
C PHE A 280 0.40 -18.46 4.58
N VAL A 281 1.66 -18.79 4.81
CA VAL A 281 2.66 -17.86 5.38
C VAL A 281 3.76 -17.63 4.35
N LYS A 282 4.22 -16.39 4.27
CA LYS A 282 5.39 -16.02 3.47
C LYS A 282 6.56 -15.71 4.40
N PHE A 283 7.73 -16.27 4.08
CA PHE A 283 9.00 -15.97 4.72
C PHE A 283 9.75 -14.97 3.88
N ASP A 284 10.01 -13.81 4.46
CA ASP A 284 10.60 -12.68 3.76
C ASP A 284 12.00 -12.96 3.21
N ARG A 285 12.47 -12.06 2.35
CA ARG A 285 13.83 -12.12 1.81
C ARG A 285 14.91 -12.07 2.88
N ALA A 286 14.69 -11.40 4.02
CA ALA A 286 15.69 -11.29 5.09
C ALA A 286 15.91 -12.63 5.81
N MET A 287 14.88 -13.48 5.88
CA MET A 287 14.91 -14.85 6.41
C MET A 287 15.46 -15.87 5.40
N VAL A 288 15.39 -15.59 4.10
CA VAL A 288 15.78 -16.53 3.04
C VAL A 288 17.18 -16.26 2.50
N ASN A 289 17.55 -14.99 2.30
CA ASN A 289 18.85 -14.60 1.73
C ASN A 289 19.99 -15.20 2.56
N GLY A 290 20.88 -15.95 1.93
CA GLY A 290 22.06 -16.57 2.57
C GLY A 290 21.72 -17.59 3.66
N VAL A 291 20.50 -18.13 3.69
CA VAL A 291 20.10 -19.11 4.72
C VAL A 291 20.94 -20.39 4.66
N ASP A 292 21.48 -20.75 3.51
CA ASP A 292 22.40 -21.88 3.34
C ASP A 292 23.69 -21.76 4.19
N GLN A 293 24.09 -20.53 4.53
CA GLN A 293 25.36 -20.24 5.22
C GLN A 293 25.22 -19.80 6.68
N ASP A 294 24.01 -19.48 7.15
CA ASP A 294 23.78 -18.97 8.52
C ASP A 294 23.09 -20.03 9.41
N PRO A 295 23.81 -20.75 10.28
CA PRO A 295 23.23 -21.78 11.14
C PRO A 295 22.17 -21.26 12.12
N PHE A 296 22.21 -19.97 12.48
CA PHE A 296 21.21 -19.39 13.36
C PHE A 296 19.90 -19.17 12.59
N ARG A 297 19.97 -18.51 11.42
CA ARG A 297 18.82 -18.32 10.52
C ARG A 297 18.19 -19.66 10.12
N GLN A 298 19.01 -20.67 9.82
CA GLN A 298 18.54 -22.02 9.54
C GLN A 298 17.68 -22.61 10.66
N LYS A 299 18.12 -22.50 11.91
CA LYS A 299 17.39 -23.02 13.07
C LYS A 299 16.04 -22.32 13.24
N VAL A 300 16.02 -20.99 13.14
CA VAL A 300 14.80 -20.19 13.28
C VAL A 300 13.81 -20.57 12.18
N LEU A 301 14.22 -20.49 10.91
CA LEU A 301 13.35 -20.79 9.79
C LEU A 301 12.86 -22.25 9.79
N THR A 302 13.70 -23.21 10.18
CA THR A 302 13.27 -24.61 10.35
C THR A 302 12.12 -24.73 11.35
N LYS A 303 12.18 -24.01 12.48
CA LYS A 303 11.08 -24.04 13.48
C LYS A 303 9.80 -23.39 12.98
N LEU A 304 9.90 -22.33 12.19
CA LEU A 304 8.73 -21.71 11.59
C LEU A 304 8.08 -22.62 10.53
N ILE A 305 8.87 -23.31 9.71
CA ILE A 305 8.38 -24.29 8.73
C ILE A 305 7.68 -25.45 9.43
N GLU A 306 8.29 -26.03 10.47
CA GLU A 306 7.68 -27.11 11.27
C GLU A 306 6.34 -26.67 11.86
N MET A 307 6.30 -25.48 12.47
CA MET A 307 5.09 -24.92 13.07
C MET A 307 3.98 -24.69 12.03
N ALA A 308 4.32 -24.13 10.86
CA ALA A 308 3.33 -23.93 9.79
C ALA A 308 2.73 -25.26 9.32
N GLY A 309 3.57 -26.29 9.17
CA GLY A 309 3.13 -27.65 8.82
C GLY A 309 2.24 -28.30 9.89
N GLU A 310 2.54 -28.12 11.18
CA GLU A 310 1.70 -28.61 12.29
C GLU A 310 0.32 -27.90 12.35
N LEU A 311 0.22 -26.71 11.76
CA LEU A 311 -1.01 -25.90 11.70
C LEU A 311 -1.77 -26.05 10.38
N ASP A 312 -1.33 -26.94 9.49
CA ASP A 312 -1.86 -27.11 8.13
C ASP A 312 -1.81 -25.82 7.29
N ILE A 313 -0.79 -24.99 7.49
CA ILE A 313 -0.57 -23.74 6.75
C ILE A 313 0.55 -23.93 5.74
N ALA A 314 0.29 -23.60 4.47
CA ALA A 314 1.28 -23.74 3.42
C ALA A 314 2.35 -22.63 3.47
N THR A 315 3.58 -22.99 3.16
CA THR A 315 4.75 -22.12 3.29
C THR A 315 5.27 -21.61 1.94
N ILE A 316 5.62 -20.33 1.89
CA ILE A 316 6.21 -19.68 0.73
C ILE A 316 7.51 -19.01 1.17
N ALA A 317 8.63 -19.33 0.53
CA ALA A 317 9.90 -18.65 0.78
C ALA A 317 10.20 -17.65 -0.35
N GLU A 318 10.41 -16.39 0.02
CA GLU A 318 10.61 -15.29 -0.92
C GLU A 318 12.07 -14.87 -1.08
N GLY A 319 12.35 -14.22 -2.21
CA GLY A 319 13.68 -13.65 -2.47
C GLY A 319 14.76 -14.71 -2.65
N VAL A 320 14.41 -15.91 -3.13
CA VAL A 320 15.38 -16.95 -3.50
C VAL A 320 16.20 -16.49 -4.70
N GLU A 321 17.49 -16.28 -4.51
CA GLU A 321 18.40 -15.75 -5.53
C GLU A 321 19.46 -16.76 -5.97
N THR A 322 19.76 -17.76 -5.13
CA THR A 322 20.80 -18.76 -5.39
C THR A 322 20.28 -20.19 -5.32
N ARG A 323 20.95 -21.08 -6.07
CA ARG A 323 20.68 -22.53 -6.03
C ARG A 323 20.88 -23.11 -4.62
N ALA A 324 21.87 -22.62 -3.88
CA ALA A 324 22.17 -23.11 -2.53
C ALA A 324 21.03 -22.80 -1.53
N GLU A 325 20.45 -21.60 -1.59
CA GLU A 325 19.24 -21.24 -0.82
C GLU A 325 18.07 -22.16 -1.19
N TRP A 326 17.81 -22.35 -2.49
CA TRP A 326 16.73 -23.23 -2.96
C TRP A 326 16.93 -24.68 -2.50
N ASP A 327 18.14 -25.24 -2.64
CA ASP A 327 18.46 -26.60 -2.20
C ASP A 327 18.26 -26.78 -0.70
N TRP A 328 18.62 -25.77 0.09
CA TRP A 328 18.38 -25.76 1.53
C TRP A 328 16.87 -25.80 1.84
N LEU A 329 16.09 -24.90 1.25
CA LEU A 329 14.63 -24.81 1.44
C LEU A 329 13.92 -26.09 0.99
N ARG A 330 14.33 -26.65 -0.15
CA ARG A 330 13.85 -27.92 -0.70
C ARG A 330 14.06 -29.08 0.26
N GLY A 331 15.20 -29.11 0.94
CA GLY A 331 15.51 -30.11 1.98
C GLY A 331 14.67 -29.98 3.25
N ARG A 332 14.06 -28.82 3.51
CA ARG A 332 13.20 -28.55 4.68
C ARG A 332 11.71 -28.65 4.37
N ARG A 333 11.35 -29.04 3.13
CA ARG A 333 9.97 -29.23 2.68
C ARG A 333 9.13 -27.94 2.72
N VAL A 334 9.75 -26.80 2.43
CA VAL A 334 8.98 -25.60 2.07
C VAL A 334 8.11 -25.91 0.85
N ASP A 335 6.84 -25.53 0.87
CA ASP A 335 5.87 -25.91 -0.17
C ASP A 335 6.14 -25.18 -1.49
N TYR A 336 6.36 -23.87 -1.40
CA TYR A 336 6.55 -22.99 -2.55
C TYR A 336 7.72 -22.01 -2.38
N VAL A 337 8.27 -21.58 -3.51
CA VAL A 337 9.38 -20.61 -3.56
C VAL A 337 9.11 -19.54 -4.60
N GLN A 338 9.61 -18.34 -4.33
CA GLN A 338 9.57 -17.19 -5.21
C GLN A 338 10.92 -16.46 -5.16
N GLY A 339 11.41 -16.01 -6.31
CA GLY A 339 12.65 -15.25 -6.36
C GLY A 339 13.25 -15.14 -7.75
N TYR A 340 14.28 -14.32 -7.87
CA TYR A 340 14.94 -14.04 -9.15
C TYR A 340 15.68 -15.23 -9.72
N LEU A 341 15.93 -16.27 -8.91
CA LEU A 341 16.43 -17.55 -9.41
C LEU A 341 15.47 -18.19 -10.44
N PHE A 342 14.16 -17.98 -10.30
CA PHE A 342 13.14 -18.56 -11.16
C PHE A 342 12.64 -17.55 -12.19
N ALA A 343 12.24 -16.36 -11.77
CA ALA A 343 11.88 -15.28 -12.68
C ALA A 343 11.81 -13.93 -11.95
N ARG A 344 12.04 -12.85 -12.71
CA ARG A 344 11.76 -11.48 -12.26
C ARG A 344 10.30 -11.10 -12.54
N PRO A 345 9.69 -10.19 -11.78
CA PRO A 345 8.37 -9.65 -12.06
C PRO A 345 8.29 -9.04 -13.47
N ALA A 346 7.35 -9.50 -14.30
CA ALA A 346 7.16 -8.98 -15.65
C ALA A 346 5.69 -8.99 -16.08
N THR A 347 5.40 -8.22 -17.14
CA THR A 347 4.16 -8.33 -17.92
C THR A 347 4.53 -8.42 -19.41
N PRO A 348 4.01 -9.38 -20.20
CA PRO A 348 3.12 -10.47 -19.78
C PRO A 348 3.75 -11.40 -18.71
N PRO A 349 2.94 -12.17 -17.95
CA PRO A 349 3.44 -13.03 -16.89
C PRO A 349 4.54 -13.99 -17.39
N PRO A 350 5.72 -14.02 -16.75
CA PRO A 350 6.83 -14.84 -17.21
C PRO A 350 6.62 -16.32 -16.82
N ALA A 351 7.17 -17.22 -17.62
CA ALA A 351 7.38 -18.61 -17.20
C ALA A 351 8.63 -18.68 -16.29
N PRO A 352 8.65 -19.56 -15.28
CA PRO A 352 9.83 -19.76 -14.46
C PRO A 352 10.95 -20.45 -15.24
N GLU A 353 12.18 -20.04 -15.00
CA GLU A 353 13.39 -20.75 -15.36
C GLU A 353 13.64 -21.86 -14.33
N VAL A 354 13.99 -23.06 -14.81
CA VAL A 354 14.37 -24.19 -13.95
C VAL A 354 15.89 -24.23 -13.90
N PRO A 355 16.53 -23.94 -12.75
CA PRO A 355 17.98 -24.00 -12.66
C PRO A 355 18.45 -25.44 -12.94
N GLU A 356 19.31 -25.61 -13.95
CA GLU A 356 19.84 -26.92 -14.32
C GLU A 356 20.57 -27.57 -13.13
N ASP A 357 20.50 -28.90 -13.03
CA ASP A 357 21.30 -29.65 -12.05
C ASP A 357 22.75 -29.72 -12.56
N PRO A 358 23.74 -29.13 -11.85
CA PRO A 358 25.14 -29.30 -12.21
C PRO A 358 25.50 -30.77 -11.91
N ARG A 359 25.36 -31.60 -12.94
CA ARG A 359 25.74 -33.02 -12.93
C ARG A 359 27.21 -33.23 -12.56
#